data_AF-A0A0C9UQR2-F1
#
_entry.id   AF-A0A0C9UQR2-F1
#
_cell.length_a   1.000
_cell.length_b   1.000
_cell.length_c   1.000
_cell.angle_alpha   90.00
_cell.angle_beta   90.00
_cell.angle_gamma   90.00
#
_symmetry.space_group_name_H-M   'P 1'
#
loop_
_entity.id
_entity.type
_entity.pdbx_description
1 polymer ?
#
loop_
_entity_poly.entity_id
_entity_poly.type
_entity_poly.pdbx_seq_one_letter_code
_entity_poly.pdbx_strand_id
1 'polypeptide(L)'
;TIKWEDNLAWTASIIEYLTDNVSFRLKLFSDSTKDAKASGRSKKTGKDGKQQMCAKLAEHVFAKNFDSAIAERYAVNPQRFTKSLGDHLARLKKDYRSYCTTLGKTGAGLKPDEVTPGSEIANKIEAIWEEFPFWDDLHAFWCEIPSFNPIGISN
;
A
#
# COMPACT_ATOMS: atom_id res chain seq x y z
N THR A 1 3.74 -20.73 -4.00
CA THR A 1 3.75 -19.26 -3.93
C THR A 1 2.86 -18.82 -2.79
N ILE A 2 3.22 -17.80 -2.02
CA ILE A 2 2.36 -17.29 -0.94
C ILE A 2 1.19 -16.56 -1.59
N LYS A 3 -0.04 -17.01 -1.31
CA LYS A 3 -1.27 -16.50 -1.93
C LYS A 3 -1.91 -15.46 -1.02
N TRP A 4 -1.71 -14.19 -1.38
CA TRP A 4 -2.19 -13.04 -0.60
C TRP A 4 -3.69 -12.79 -0.80
N GLU A 5 -4.21 -13.06 -2.00
CA GLU A 5 -5.63 -12.89 -2.35
C GLU A 5 -6.55 -13.80 -1.53
N ASP A 6 -6.08 -15.01 -1.21
CA ASP A 6 -6.80 -15.95 -0.34
C ASP A 6 -6.80 -15.52 1.15
N ASN A 7 -6.03 -14.48 1.52
CA ASN A 7 -5.78 -14.10 2.91
C ASN A 7 -5.75 -12.57 3.09
N LEU A 8 -6.88 -11.92 2.84
CA LEU A 8 -7.04 -10.46 2.99
C LEU A 8 -6.64 -9.94 4.38
N ALA A 9 -6.78 -10.77 5.43
CA ALA A 9 -6.37 -10.46 6.79
C ALA A 9 -4.88 -10.13 6.93
N TRP A 10 -4.02 -10.67 6.05
CA TRP A 10 -2.58 -10.36 6.09
C TRP A 10 -2.31 -8.93 5.63
N THR A 11 -2.99 -8.49 4.58
CA THR A 11 -2.88 -7.10 4.10
C THR A 11 -3.51 -6.14 5.09
N ALA A 12 -4.64 -6.50 5.70
CA ALA A 12 -5.24 -5.74 6.79
C ALA A 12 -4.27 -5.58 7.99
N SER A 13 -3.60 -6.66 8.42
CA SER A 13 -2.59 -6.61 9.49
C SER A 13 -1.39 -5.71 9.12
N ILE A 14 -0.98 -5.69 7.85
CA ILE A 14 0.04 -4.75 7.38
C ILE A 14 -0.46 -3.31 7.53
N ILE A 15 -1.70 -3.03 7.13
CA ILE A 15 -2.30 -1.69 7.19
C ILE A 15 -2.44 -1.23 8.64
N GLU A 16 -2.93 -2.08 9.53
CA GLU A 16 -3.03 -1.80 10.97
C GLU A 16 -1.66 -1.43 11.54
N TYR A 17 -0.64 -2.26 11.29
CA TYR A 17 0.72 -1.96 11.73
C TYR A 17 1.23 -0.62 11.18
N LEU A 18 0.97 -0.31 9.91
CA LEU A 18 1.39 0.95 9.28
C LEU A 18 0.59 2.17 9.75
N THR A 19 -0.64 1.97 10.22
CA THR A 19 -1.47 2.99 10.85
C THR A 19 -0.87 3.38 12.19
N ASP A 20 -0.57 2.39 13.03
CA ASP A 20 -0.03 2.60 14.37
C ASP A 20 1.44 3.06 14.36
N ASN A 21 2.17 2.75 13.29
CA ASN A 21 3.61 3.04 13.18
C ASN A 21 3.91 4.08 12.09
N VAL A 22 3.38 5.29 12.25
CA VAL A 22 3.51 6.40 11.27
C VAL A 22 4.95 6.63 10.81
N SER A 23 5.93 6.71 11.73
CA SER A 23 7.35 6.91 11.37
C SER A 23 7.91 5.76 10.52
N PHE A 24 7.49 4.52 10.82
CA PHE A 24 7.87 3.34 10.03
C PHE A 24 7.24 3.41 8.64
N ARG A 25 5.95 3.73 8.55
CA ARG A 25 5.22 3.91 7.29
C ARG A 25 5.87 4.96 6.41
N LEU A 26 6.16 6.14 6.95
CA LEU A 26 6.79 7.24 6.22
C LEU A 26 8.17 6.84 5.67
N LYS A 27 8.94 6.06 6.43
CA LYS A 27 10.24 5.54 5.98
C LYS A 27 10.09 4.46 4.90
N LEU A 28 9.10 3.57 5.03
CA LEU A 28 8.84 2.48 4.10
C LEU A 28 8.40 2.99 2.72
N PHE A 29 7.52 4.00 2.73
CA PHE A 29 6.95 4.62 1.54
C PHE A 29 7.65 5.91 1.14
N SER A 30 8.77 6.27 1.78
CA SER A 30 9.56 7.42 1.37
C SER A 30 9.88 7.33 -0.12
N ASP A 31 9.66 8.47 -0.77
CA ASP A 31 10.00 8.74 -2.15
C ASP A 31 11.51 8.57 -2.41
N SER A 32 11.86 8.37 -3.69
CA SER A 32 13.27 8.25 -4.05
C SER A 32 14.00 9.57 -3.77
N THR A 33 15.32 9.55 -3.62
CA THR A 33 16.10 10.79 -3.42
C THR A 33 15.90 11.78 -4.58
N LYS A 34 15.62 11.26 -5.78
CA LYS A 34 15.33 12.05 -6.98
C LYS A 34 13.99 12.77 -6.84
N ASP A 35 12.95 12.06 -6.41
CA ASP A 35 11.59 12.60 -6.29
C ASP A 35 11.48 13.58 -5.11
N ALA A 36 12.13 13.29 -3.97
CA ALA A 36 12.18 14.20 -2.84
C ALA A 36 12.82 15.55 -3.24
N LYS A 37 13.95 15.50 -3.98
CA LYS A 37 14.62 16.69 -4.52
C LYS A 37 13.74 17.45 -5.52
N ALA A 38 13.04 16.74 -6.40
CA ALA A 38 12.14 17.37 -7.38
C ALA A 38 10.99 18.14 -6.70
N SER A 39 10.57 17.72 -5.50
CA SER A 39 9.55 18.43 -4.70
C SER A 39 10.13 19.39 -3.64
N GLY A 40 11.43 19.71 -3.68
CA GLY A 40 12.05 20.62 -2.71
C GLY A 40 12.11 20.09 -1.26
N ARG A 41 11.87 18.79 -1.05
CA ARG A 41 11.85 18.14 0.27
C ARG A 41 13.11 17.30 0.50
N SER A 42 13.53 17.16 1.75
CA SER A 42 14.60 16.22 2.11
C SER A 42 14.03 14.81 2.30
N LYS A 43 14.71 13.81 1.73
CA LYS A 43 14.33 12.41 1.88
C LYS A 43 14.49 11.97 3.34
N LYS A 44 13.46 11.34 3.91
CA LYS A 44 13.56 10.70 5.22
C LYS A 44 14.28 9.35 5.06
N THR A 45 15.57 9.31 5.34
CA THR A 45 16.36 8.07 5.42
C THR A 45 16.48 7.62 6.87
N GLY A 46 16.52 6.31 7.09
CA GLY A 46 16.89 5.74 8.38
C GLY A 46 17.85 4.58 8.17
N LYS A 47 18.51 4.14 9.24
CA LYS A 47 19.58 3.13 9.23
C LYS A 47 19.17 1.81 8.55
N ASP A 48 17.93 1.36 8.77
CA ASP A 48 17.44 0.11 8.17
C ASP A 48 17.08 0.26 6.68
N GLY A 49 17.54 -0.69 5.87
CA GLY A 49 17.16 -0.80 4.45
C GLY A 49 15.74 -1.34 4.25
N LYS A 50 15.16 -1.13 3.06
CA LYS A 50 13.78 -1.59 2.73
C LYS A 50 13.57 -3.08 3.01
N GLN A 51 14.57 -3.92 2.76
CA GLN A 51 14.49 -5.36 3.05
C GLN A 51 14.33 -5.66 4.55
N GLN A 52 15.03 -4.93 5.42
CA GLN A 52 14.90 -5.09 6.88
C GLN A 52 13.54 -4.62 7.38
N MET A 53 12.98 -3.57 6.75
CA MET A 53 11.62 -3.13 7.04
C MET A 53 10.58 -4.18 6.60
N CYS A 54 10.74 -4.76 5.40
CA CYS A 54 9.90 -5.86 4.97
C CYS A 54 10.01 -7.08 5.90
N ALA A 55 11.19 -7.35 6.45
CA ALA A 55 11.38 -8.44 7.41
C ALA A 55 10.60 -8.19 8.71
N LYS A 56 10.64 -6.96 9.25
CA LYS A 56 9.85 -6.57 10.43
C LYS A 56 8.34 -6.70 10.19
N LEU A 57 7.86 -6.31 9.01
CA LEU A 57 6.46 -6.52 8.65
C LEU A 57 6.14 -8.01 8.50
N ALA A 58 7.03 -8.80 7.89
CA ALA A 58 6.81 -10.23 7.72
C ALA A 58 6.76 -10.96 9.06
N GLU A 59 7.60 -10.56 10.02
CA GLU A 59 7.53 -11.05 11.38
C GLU A 59 6.20 -10.70 12.05
N HIS A 60 5.75 -9.45 11.94
CA HIS A 60 4.46 -9.02 12.49
C HIS A 60 3.30 -9.84 11.90
N VAL A 61 3.27 -10.01 10.57
CA VAL A 61 2.16 -10.65 9.86
C VAL A 61 2.17 -12.17 9.99
N PHE A 62 3.35 -12.81 9.97
CA PHE A 62 3.46 -14.26 9.84
C PHE A 62 3.93 -14.97 11.11
N ALA A 63 4.71 -14.31 11.98
CA ALA A 63 5.13 -14.91 13.24
C ALA A 63 4.09 -14.75 14.35
N LYS A 64 3.25 -13.70 14.27
CA LYS A 64 2.19 -13.42 15.26
C LYS A 64 0.79 -13.84 14.77
N ASN A 65 0.69 -14.49 13.61
CA ASN A 65 -0.61 -14.86 13.05
C ASN A 65 -1.25 -16.03 13.80
N PHE A 66 -2.58 -16.11 13.72
CA PHE A 66 -3.39 -17.15 14.38
C PHE A 66 -3.27 -18.54 13.72
N ASP A 67 -2.73 -18.63 12.51
CA ASP A 67 -2.52 -19.90 11.80
C ASP A 67 -1.12 -20.48 12.13
N SER A 68 -1.11 -21.53 12.95
CA SER A 68 0.11 -22.24 13.36
C SER A 68 0.90 -22.80 12.17
N ALA A 69 0.24 -23.21 11.09
CA ALA A 69 0.93 -23.77 9.92
C ALA A 69 1.70 -22.70 9.13
N ILE A 70 1.19 -21.46 9.11
CA ILE A 70 1.90 -20.32 8.50
C ILE A 70 3.07 -19.88 9.38
N ALA A 71 2.88 -19.83 10.70
CA ALA A 71 3.95 -19.51 11.64
C ALA A 71 5.10 -20.53 11.56
N GLU A 72 4.80 -21.83 11.47
CA GLU A 72 5.79 -22.89 11.27
C GLU A 72 6.54 -22.72 9.94
N ARG A 73 5.82 -22.49 8.83
CA ARG A 73 6.44 -22.24 7.52
C ARG A 73 7.31 -20.99 7.51
N TYR A 74 6.88 -19.94 8.21
CA TYR A 74 7.67 -18.73 8.39
C TYR A 74 8.95 -19.02 9.16
N ALA A 75 8.87 -19.74 10.28
CA ALA A 75 10.04 -20.11 11.08
C ALA A 75 11.08 -20.91 10.28
N VAL A 76 10.64 -21.79 9.38
CA VAL A 76 11.53 -22.56 8.49
C VAL A 76 12.22 -21.68 7.44
N ASN A 77 11.55 -20.66 6.89
CA ASN A 77 12.14 -19.80 5.86
C ASN A 77 11.63 -18.35 5.90
N PRO A 78 12.08 -17.53 6.87
CA PRO A 78 11.63 -16.14 7.02
C PRO A 78 11.92 -15.26 5.80
N GLN A 79 13.02 -15.53 5.10
CA GLN A 79 13.49 -14.77 3.94
C GLN A 79 12.52 -14.89 2.76
N ARG A 80 11.92 -16.07 2.56
CA ARG A 80 10.89 -16.30 1.53
C ARG A 80 9.66 -15.41 1.75
N PHE A 81 9.21 -15.31 3.00
CA PHE A 81 8.05 -14.50 3.36
C PHE A 81 8.38 -13.01 3.30
N THR A 82 9.56 -12.60 3.75
CA THR A 82 10.08 -11.24 3.60
C THR A 82 10.08 -10.79 2.15
N LYS A 83 10.61 -11.64 1.25
CA LYS A 83 10.62 -11.36 -0.20
C LYS A 83 9.19 -11.27 -0.73
N SER A 84 8.34 -12.23 -0.40
CA SER A 84 6.95 -12.24 -0.88
C SER A 84 6.15 -11.02 -0.40
N LEU A 85 6.41 -10.53 0.81
CA LEU A 85 5.79 -9.31 1.33
C LEU A 85 6.27 -8.08 0.57
N GLY A 86 7.57 -7.98 0.28
CA GLY A 86 8.12 -6.93 -0.57
C GLY A 86 7.47 -6.92 -1.96
N ASP A 87 7.35 -8.09 -2.58
CA ASP A 87 6.71 -8.25 -3.89
C ASP A 87 5.20 -7.90 -3.84
N HIS A 88 4.51 -8.25 -2.76
CA HIS A 88 3.10 -7.89 -2.55
C HIS A 88 2.91 -6.39 -2.41
N LEU A 89 3.69 -5.71 -1.56
CA LEU A 89 3.67 -4.25 -1.45
C LEU A 89 3.98 -3.55 -2.78
N ALA A 90 4.85 -4.12 -3.61
CA ALA A 90 5.13 -3.58 -4.94
C ALA A 90 3.92 -3.71 -5.88
N ARG A 91 3.16 -4.82 -5.80
CA ARG A 91 1.90 -4.99 -6.55
C ARG A 91 0.83 -3.99 -6.09
N LEU A 92 0.56 -3.90 -4.78
CA LEU A 92 -0.42 -2.95 -4.25
C LEU A 92 -0.17 -1.51 -4.73
N LYS A 93 1.10 -1.08 -4.74
CA LYS A 93 1.48 0.26 -5.25
C LYS A 93 1.23 0.41 -6.75
N LYS A 94 1.47 -0.64 -7.53
CA LYS A 94 1.25 -0.64 -8.98
C LYS A 94 -0.25 -0.55 -9.27
N ASP A 95 -1.05 -1.34 -8.56
CA ASP A 95 -2.50 -1.42 -8.75
C ASP A 95 -3.14 -0.09 -8.36
N TYR A 96 -2.79 0.45 -7.19
CA TYR A 96 -3.18 1.80 -6.76
C TYR A 96 -2.87 2.88 -7.81
N ARG A 97 -1.64 2.91 -8.34
CA ARG A 97 -1.25 3.86 -9.40
C ARG A 97 -2.10 3.70 -10.67
N SER A 98 -2.44 2.47 -11.03
CA SER A 98 -3.30 2.17 -12.18
C SER A 98 -4.71 2.72 -11.97
N TYR A 99 -5.27 2.53 -10.79
CA TYR A 99 -6.56 3.07 -10.41
C TYR A 99 -6.55 4.61 -10.36
N CYS A 100 -5.53 5.23 -9.75
CA CYS A 100 -5.39 6.69 -9.80
C CYS A 100 -5.30 7.24 -11.24
N THR A 101 -4.62 6.53 -12.13
CA THR A 101 -4.54 6.93 -13.55
C THR A 101 -5.89 6.80 -14.24
N THR A 102 -6.64 5.74 -13.93
CA THR A 102 -7.96 5.47 -14.50
C THR A 102 -8.98 6.52 -14.07
N LEU A 103 -8.98 6.88 -12.78
CA LEU A 103 -9.83 7.93 -12.23
C LEU A 103 -9.42 9.30 -12.81
N GLY A 104 -8.13 9.61 -12.85
CA GLY A 104 -7.60 10.84 -13.45
C GLY A 104 -8.00 11.09 -14.91
N LYS A 105 -8.12 10.03 -15.73
CA LYS A 105 -8.57 10.13 -17.13
C LYS A 105 -10.01 10.59 -17.28
N THR A 106 -10.83 10.46 -16.24
CA THR A 106 -12.23 10.91 -16.29
C THR A 106 -12.38 12.41 -16.07
N GLY A 107 -11.30 13.13 -15.75
CA GLY A 107 -11.27 14.59 -15.62
C GLY A 107 -11.98 15.13 -14.37
N ALA A 108 -12.73 14.30 -13.65
CA ALA A 108 -13.26 14.63 -12.34
C ALA A 108 -12.18 14.34 -11.29
N GLY A 109 -11.80 15.37 -10.53
CA GLY A 109 -11.09 15.16 -9.27
C GLY A 109 -11.99 14.33 -8.35
N LEU A 110 -11.42 13.39 -7.59
CA LEU A 110 -12.19 12.59 -6.61
C LEU A 110 -12.56 13.44 -5.40
N LYS A 111 -13.39 14.46 -5.58
CA LYS A 111 -14.11 15.03 -4.45
C LYS A 111 -15.40 14.23 -4.32
N PRO A 112 -15.63 13.52 -3.20
CA PRO A 112 -16.84 12.76 -2.98
C PRO A 112 -18.11 13.59 -3.24
N ASP A 113 -18.07 14.88 -2.91
CA ASP A 113 -19.16 15.84 -3.09
C ASP A 113 -19.46 16.18 -4.56
N GLU A 114 -18.53 15.91 -5.48
CA GLU A 114 -18.67 16.15 -6.92
C GLU A 114 -19.08 14.86 -7.68
N VAL A 115 -19.12 13.70 -7.00
CA VAL A 115 -19.51 12.42 -7.58
C VAL A 115 -21.02 12.26 -7.54
N THR A 116 -21.67 12.36 -8.70
CA THR A 116 -23.10 12.07 -8.82
C THR A 116 -23.33 10.54 -8.76
N PRO A 117 -24.24 10.03 -7.90
CA PRO A 117 -24.58 8.61 -7.88
C PRO A 117 -25.01 8.10 -9.26
N GLY A 118 -24.52 6.91 -9.65
CA GLY A 118 -24.79 6.32 -10.98
C GLY A 118 -24.04 6.94 -12.16
N SER A 119 -23.19 7.94 -11.93
CA SER A 119 -22.27 8.44 -12.95
C SER A 119 -21.18 7.42 -13.30
N GLU A 120 -20.51 7.62 -14.44
CA GLU A 120 -19.38 6.76 -14.85
C GLU A 120 -18.26 6.73 -13.80
N ILE A 121 -18.03 7.84 -13.09
CA ILE A 121 -17.02 7.90 -12.03
C ILE A 121 -17.47 7.18 -10.76
N ALA A 122 -18.75 7.28 -10.37
CA ALA A 122 -19.29 6.53 -9.23
C ALA A 122 -19.15 5.01 -9.44
N ASN A 123 -19.56 4.51 -10.62
CA ASN A 123 -19.47 3.09 -10.95
C ASN A 123 -18.00 2.59 -10.96
N LYS A 124 -17.06 3.44 -11.39
CA LYS A 124 -15.62 3.11 -11.36
C LYS A 124 -15.08 3.06 -9.94
N ILE A 125 -15.49 3.98 -9.07
CA ILE A 125 -15.08 3.98 -7.66
C ILE A 125 -15.62 2.71 -6.97
N GLU A 126 -16.88 2.37 -7.19
CA GLU A 126 -17.48 1.13 -6.66
C GLU A 126 -16.72 -0.11 -7.10
N ALA A 127 -16.41 -0.23 -8.40
CA ALA A 127 -15.61 -1.35 -8.92
C ALA A 127 -14.20 -1.42 -8.29
N ILE A 128 -13.57 -0.27 -8.02
CA ILE A 128 -12.27 -0.23 -7.34
C ILE A 128 -12.39 -0.74 -5.91
N TRP A 129 -13.43 -0.39 -5.17
CA TRP A 129 -13.63 -0.90 -3.81
C TRP A 129 -13.90 -2.40 -3.79
N GLU A 130 -14.59 -2.95 -4.79
CA GLU A 130 -14.80 -4.39 -4.93
C GLU A 130 -13.50 -5.15 -5.26
N GLU A 131 -12.71 -4.65 -6.20
CA GLU A 131 -11.47 -5.31 -6.63
C GLU A 131 -10.29 -5.06 -5.67
N PHE A 132 -10.30 -3.92 -5.00
CA PHE A 132 -9.22 -3.42 -4.15
C PHE A 132 -9.77 -2.93 -2.81
N PRO A 133 -10.16 -3.86 -1.91
CA PRO A 133 -10.84 -3.53 -0.65
C PRO A 133 -9.99 -2.70 0.32
N PHE A 134 -8.70 -2.52 0.03
CA PHE A 134 -7.76 -1.72 0.81
C PHE A 134 -7.59 -0.30 0.28
N TRP A 135 -8.43 0.12 -0.68
CA TRP A 135 -8.31 1.42 -1.35
C TRP A 135 -8.25 2.57 -0.35
N ASP A 136 -9.23 2.71 0.54
CA ASP A 136 -9.34 3.88 1.41
C ASP A 136 -8.13 4.03 2.34
N ASP A 137 -7.73 2.94 3.00
CA ASP A 137 -6.58 2.92 3.92
C ASP A 137 -5.27 3.24 3.19
N LEU A 138 -5.04 2.62 2.03
CA LEU A 138 -3.82 2.82 1.26
C LEU A 138 -3.81 4.17 0.55
N HIS A 139 -4.96 4.67 0.13
CA HIS A 139 -5.13 6.01 -0.42
C HIS A 139 -4.75 7.06 0.63
N ALA A 140 -5.24 6.94 1.86
CA ALA A 140 -4.86 7.80 2.98
C ALA A 140 -3.34 7.81 3.26
N PHE A 141 -2.62 6.73 2.94
CA PHE A 141 -1.16 6.67 3.08
C PHE A 141 -0.40 7.28 1.90
N TRP A 142 -0.97 7.25 0.70
CA TRP A 142 -0.23 7.45 -0.55
C TRP A 142 -0.70 8.65 -1.37
N CYS A 143 -1.89 9.21 -1.10
CA CYS A 143 -2.47 10.31 -1.88
C CYS A 143 -1.55 11.55 -1.91
N GLU A 144 -0.85 11.85 -0.81
CA GLU A 144 0.08 12.98 -0.72
C GLU A 144 1.47 12.72 -1.33
N ILE A 145 1.76 11.48 -1.76
CA ILE A 145 3.07 11.11 -2.30
C ILE A 145 3.00 11.22 -3.83
N PRO A 146 3.63 12.22 -4.49
CA PRO A 146 3.44 12.45 -5.92
C PRO A 146 3.90 11.28 -6.80
N SER A 147 4.91 10.52 -6.34
CA SER A 147 5.35 9.33 -7.06
C SER A 147 4.29 8.22 -7.04
N PHE A 148 3.40 8.17 -6.05
CA PHE A 148 2.35 7.16 -5.92
C PHE A 148 1.03 7.66 -6.50
N ASN A 149 0.76 8.96 -6.37
CA ASN A 149 -0.40 9.64 -6.91
C ASN A 149 0.01 10.74 -7.90
N PRO A 150 0.42 10.36 -9.12
CA PRO A 150 0.94 11.32 -10.10
C PRO A 150 -0.11 12.31 -10.61
N ILE A 151 -1.40 12.01 -10.42
CA ILE A 151 -2.51 12.84 -10.89
C ILE A 151 -3.05 13.77 -9.79
N GLY A 152 -2.61 13.60 -8.52
CA GLY A 152 -3.02 14.48 -7.43
C GLY A 152 -4.46 14.24 -6.95
N ILE A 153 -4.93 13.00 -7.02
CA ILE A 153 -6.21 12.60 -6.44
C ILE A 153 -6.20 12.83 -4.92
N SER A 154 -7.06 13.71 -4.42
CA SER A 154 -7.19 13.97 -2.98
C SER A 154 -8.28 13.09 -2.35
N ASN A 155 -8.23 12.99 -1.02
CA ASN A 155 -9.37 12.54 -0.21
C ASN A 155 -10.50 13.57 -0.23
#